data_AF-A0A842MWP5-F1
#
_entry.id   AF-A0A842MWP5-F1
#
_cell.length_a   1.000
_cell.length_b   1.000
_cell.length_c   1.000
_cell.angle_alpha   90.00
_cell.angle_beta   90.00
_cell.angle_gamma   90.00
#
_symmetry.space_group_name_H-M   'P 1'
#
loop_
_entity.id
_entity.type
_entity.pdbx_description
1 polymer ?
#
loop_
_entity_poly.entity_id
_entity_poly.type
_entity_poly.pdbx_seq_one_letter_code
_entity_poly.pdbx_strand_id
1 'polypeptide(L)'
;MKFQNQDSIIDLFTRICQKSEYAYILESVEGPEKLAEYSFIGFDPKIIVTVKNGVAEIRNQVENERLKLSVDDPLDLIEELVGQPYASPVNCRLIGGAIGYVSYDAIRYWERLPEIAEDDLD
;
A
#
# COMPACT_ATOMS: atom_id res chain seq x y z
N MET A 1 7.22 -17.20 -17.55
CA MET A 1 5.78 -17.50 -17.31
C MET A 1 5.04 -17.10 -18.57
N LYS A 2 4.42 -18.04 -19.31
CA LYS A 2 3.69 -17.74 -20.55
C LYS A 2 2.23 -17.45 -20.18
N PHE A 3 1.74 -16.24 -20.48
CA PHE A 3 0.33 -15.90 -20.30
C PHE A 3 -0.45 -16.39 -21.53
N GLN A 4 -1.48 -17.22 -21.33
CA GLN A 4 -2.45 -17.58 -22.37
C GLN A 4 -3.56 -16.52 -22.38
N ASN A 5 -4.08 -16.26 -23.57
CA ASN A 5 -4.89 -15.08 -23.93
C ASN A 5 -6.35 -15.08 -23.37
N GLN A 6 -6.60 -15.70 -22.21
CA GLN A 6 -7.95 -15.84 -21.61
C GLN A 6 -8.01 -15.84 -20.08
N ASP A 7 -6.92 -15.53 -19.35
CA ASP A 7 -7.03 -15.35 -17.91
C ASP A 7 -7.67 -13.99 -17.58
N SER A 8 -8.72 -13.95 -16.74
CA SER A 8 -9.19 -12.68 -16.22
C SER A 8 -8.13 -12.06 -15.30
N ILE A 9 -8.12 -10.74 -15.16
CA ILE A 9 -7.19 -10.07 -14.25
C ILE A 9 -7.36 -10.52 -12.79
N ILE A 10 -8.58 -10.92 -12.43
CA ILE A 10 -8.92 -11.51 -11.14
C ILE A 10 -8.25 -12.89 -10.99
N ASP A 11 -8.22 -13.71 -12.03
CA ASP A 11 -7.52 -15.01 -12.00
C ASP A 11 -6.01 -14.83 -11.85
N LEU A 12 -5.45 -13.83 -12.53
CA LEU A 12 -4.05 -13.45 -12.37
C LEU A 12 -3.77 -13.01 -10.93
N PHE A 13 -4.56 -12.09 -10.39
CA PHE A 13 -4.43 -11.61 -9.02
C PHE A 13 -4.55 -12.75 -8.01
N THR A 14 -5.53 -13.64 -8.18
CA THR A 14 -5.72 -14.81 -7.31
C THR A 14 -4.48 -15.71 -7.26
N ARG A 15 -3.84 -15.96 -8.41
CA ARG A 15 -2.59 -16.75 -8.45
C ARG A 15 -1.41 -16.04 -7.80
N ILE A 16 -1.40 -14.71 -7.79
CA ILE A 16 -0.39 -13.91 -7.10
C ILE A 16 -0.58 -13.99 -5.59
N CYS A 17 -1.82 -13.86 -5.10
CA CYS A 17 -2.17 -14.00 -3.68
C CYS A 17 -1.83 -15.38 -3.11
N GLN A 18 -1.80 -16.43 -3.93
CA GLN A 18 -1.37 -17.77 -3.50
C GLN A 18 0.13 -17.87 -3.18
N LYS A 19 0.94 -16.90 -3.62
CA LYS A 19 2.41 -16.93 -3.51
C LYS A 19 2.99 -15.75 -2.75
N SER A 20 2.21 -14.68 -2.58
CA SER A 20 2.66 -13.40 -2.04
C SER A 20 1.78 -13.05 -0.84
N GLU A 21 2.38 -12.78 0.31
CA GLU A 21 1.66 -12.39 1.52
C GLU A 21 1.02 -11.00 1.37
N TYR A 22 1.69 -10.11 0.63
CA TYR A 22 1.23 -8.75 0.37
C TYR A 22 1.00 -8.58 -1.12
N ALA A 23 -0.25 -8.31 -1.49
CA ALA A 23 -0.64 -8.01 -2.86
C ALA A 23 -1.83 -7.06 -2.88
N TYR A 24 -1.92 -6.22 -3.90
CA TYR A 24 -3.06 -5.36 -4.15
C TYR A 24 -3.45 -5.39 -5.63
N ILE A 25 -4.70 -5.05 -5.90
CA ILE A 25 -5.21 -4.74 -7.22
C ILE A 25 -5.96 -3.39 -7.15
N LEU A 26 -5.65 -2.47 -8.06
CA LEU A 26 -6.36 -1.22 -8.24
C LEU A 26 -6.99 -1.22 -9.62
N GLU A 27 -8.32 -1.28 -9.68
CA GLU A 27 -9.09 -1.19 -10.92
C GLU A 27 -9.88 0.12 -10.94
N SER A 28 -9.80 0.85 -12.05
CA SER A 28 -10.49 2.14 -12.20
C SER A 28 -11.75 1.98 -13.02
N VAL A 29 -12.93 1.82 -12.41
CA VAL A 29 -14.21 1.77 -13.18
C VAL A 29 -14.82 3.16 -13.29
N GLU A 30 -14.88 3.73 -14.51
CA GLU A 30 -15.60 4.99 -14.77
C GLU A 30 -17.06 4.70 -15.11
N GLY A 31 -17.90 4.54 -14.09
CA GLY A 31 -19.35 4.40 -14.25
C GLY A 31 -19.79 3.10 -14.96
N PRO A 32 -21.11 2.89 -15.15
CA PRO A 32 -21.65 1.63 -15.67
C PRO A 32 -21.33 1.35 -17.15
N GLU A 33 -20.78 2.33 -17.90
CA GLU A 33 -20.63 2.23 -19.36
C GLU A 33 -19.19 2.22 -19.88
N LYS A 34 -18.17 2.47 -19.05
CA LYS A 34 -16.76 2.41 -19.47
C LYS A 34 -15.95 1.42 -18.63
N LEU A 35 -15.42 0.40 -19.32
CA LEU A 35 -14.40 -0.48 -18.78
C LEU A 35 -13.19 0.34 -18.33
N ALA A 36 -12.53 -0.13 -17.28
CA ALA A 36 -11.32 0.49 -16.74
C ALA A 36 -10.25 0.67 -17.82
N GLU A 37 -9.73 1.89 -17.96
CA GLU A 37 -8.64 2.17 -18.91
C GLU A 37 -7.33 1.50 -18.45
N TYR A 38 -7.17 1.31 -17.13
CA TYR A 38 -6.00 0.65 -16.51
C TYR A 38 -6.40 -0.13 -15.25
N SER A 39 -5.71 -1.25 -15.04
CA SER A 39 -5.67 -1.95 -13.76
C SER A 39 -4.21 -2.13 -13.34
N PHE A 40 -3.93 -1.98 -12.05
CA PHE A 40 -2.59 -2.14 -11.48
C PHE A 40 -2.58 -3.31 -10.50
N ILE A 41 -1.61 -4.20 -10.63
CA ILE A 41 -1.32 -5.23 -9.64
C ILE A 41 0.08 -4.99 -9.10
N GLY A 42 0.22 -4.94 -7.79
CA GLY A 42 1.50 -4.94 -7.10
C GLY A 42 1.53 -5.99 -6.01
N PHE A 43 2.71 -6.55 -5.76
CA PHE A 43 2.96 -7.62 -4.80
C PHE A 43 4.43 -7.60 -4.38
N ASP A 44 4.77 -8.34 -3.32
CA ASP A 44 6.13 -8.47 -2.77
C ASP A 44 6.83 -7.11 -2.54
N PRO A 45 6.28 -6.24 -1.68
CA PRO A 45 6.86 -4.94 -1.41
C PRO A 45 8.25 -5.08 -0.76
N LYS A 46 9.18 -4.20 -1.14
CA LYS A 46 10.52 -4.14 -0.53
C LYS A 46 10.44 -3.79 0.96
N ILE A 47 9.60 -2.81 1.30
CA ILE A 47 9.43 -2.28 2.66
C ILE A 47 7.95 -2.32 3.02
N ILE A 48 7.66 -2.75 4.24
CA ILE A 48 6.33 -2.72 4.84
C ILE A 48 6.40 -1.82 6.06
N VAL A 49 5.47 -0.89 6.16
CA VAL A 49 5.38 0.07 7.25
C VAL A 49 4.00 -0.03 7.87
N THR A 50 3.96 -0.23 9.19
CA THR A 50 2.74 -0.14 9.98
C THR A 50 2.96 0.89 11.07
N VAL A 51 2.01 1.80 11.28
CA VAL A 51 2.09 2.79 12.36
C VAL A 51 0.83 2.70 13.21
N LYS A 52 1.00 2.44 14.51
CA LYS A 52 -0.10 2.39 15.48
C LYS A 52 0.36 2.96 16.80
N ASN A 53 -0.48 3.79 17.43
CA ASN A 53 -0.25 4.39 18.74
C ASN A 53 1.14 5.06 18.87
N GLY A 54 1.55 5.82 17.85
CA GLY A 54 2.85 6.52 17.85
C GLY A 54 4.07 5.62 17.64
N VAL A 55 3.87 4.35 17.30
CA VAL A 55 4.96 3.40 17.04
C VAL A 55 4.91 2.94 15.58
N ALA A 56 5.98 3.22 14.85
CA ALA A 56 6.19 2.69 13.52
C ALA A 56 6.97 1.38 13.58
N GLU A 57 6.47 0.36 12.89
CA GLU A 57 7.17 -0.88 12.58
C GLU A 57 7.52 -0.91 11.10
N ILE A 58 8.82 -1.01 10.80
CA ILE A 58 9.35 -1.04 9.43
C ILE A 58 9.99 -2.39 9.21
N ARG A 59 9.56 -3.10 8.15
CA ARG A 59 10.10 -4.42 7.76
C ARG A 59 10.66 -4.32 6.35
N ASN A 60 11.97 -4.54 6.21
CA ASN A 60 12.62 -4.65 4.91
C ASN A 60 12.66 -6.13 4.49
N GLN A 61 11.86 -6.49 3.50
CA GLN A 61 11.70 -7.86 3.03
C GLN A 61 12.92 -8.38 2.26
N VAL A 62 13.73 -7.48 1.71
CA VAL A 62 14.92 -7.84 0.92
C VAL A 62 16.13 -8.09 1.80
N GLU A 63 16.34 -7.24 2.81
CA GLU A 63 17.47 -7.35 3.74
C GLU A 63 17.12 -8.17 4.99
N ASN A 64 15.85 -8.54 5.16
CA ASN A 64 15.30 -9.24 6.32
C ASN A 64 15.54 -8.48 7.63
N GLU A 65 15.43 -7.15 7.57
CA GLU A 65 15.61 -6.26 8.71
C GLU A 65 14.26 -5.79 9.26
N ARG A 66 14.23 -5.53 10.57
CA ARG A 66 13.08 -4.96 11.27
C ARG A 66 13.51 -3.85 12.20
N LEU A 67 12.83 -2.72 12.12
CA LEU A 67 13.03 -1.56 12.97
C LEU A 67 11.69 -1.20 13.64
N LYS A 68 11.76 -0.78 14.90
CA LYS A 68 10.66 -0.11 15.59
C LYS A 68 11.15 1.24 16.10
N LEU A 69 10.36 2.29 15.89
CA LEU A 69 10.67 3.64 16.35
C LEU A 69 9.41 4.39 16.75
N SER A 70 9.56 5.35 17.66
CA SER A 70 8.50 6.31 17.99
C SER A 70 8.38 7.30 16.84
N VAL A 71 7.16 7.61 16.43
CA VAL A 71 6.87 8.58 15.38
C VAL A 71 5.75 9.51 15.84
N ASP A 72 5.96 10.81 15.65
CA ASP A 72 4.96 11.82 15.97
C ASP A 72 4.01 12.02 14.77
N ASP A 73 4.56 12.16 13.56
CA ASP A 73 3.81 12.22 12.30
C ASP A 73 4.15 11.03 11.39
N PRO A 74 3.19 10.11 11.12
CA PRO A 74 3.40 9.00 10.20
C PRO A 74 3.70 9.43 8.76
N LEU A 75 3.20 10.58 8.29
CA LEU A 75 3.39 11.02 6.90
C LEU A 75 4.83 11.46 6.63
N ASP A 76 5.50 12.08 7.60
CA ASP A 76 6.92 12.43 7.49
C ASP A 76 7.78 11.18 7.28
N LEU A 77 7.49 10.11 8.02
CA LEU A 77 8.17 8.82 7.87
C LEU A 77 7.92 8.20 6.48
N ILE A 78 6.68 8.26 5.97
CA ILE A 78 6.36 7.74 4.64
C ILE A 78 7.07 8.56 3.56
N GLU A 79 7.14 9.88 3.69
CA GLU A 79 7.86 10.74 2.76
C GLU A 79 9.35 10.39 2.72
N GLU A 80 9.99 10.20 3.88
CA GLU A 80 11.40 9.78 3.96
C GLU A 80 11.63 8.44 3.25
N LEU A 81 10.74 7.46 3.46
CA LEU A 81 10.88 6.11 2.90
C LEU A 81 10.60 6.05 1.40
N VAL A 82 9.64 6.83 0.90
CA VAL A 82 9.35 6.91 -0.54
C VAL A 82 10.47 7.68 -1.26
N GLY A 83 11.05 8.68 -0.60
CA GLY A 83 12.12 9.51 -1.13
C GLY A 83 11.66 10.37 -2.31
N GLN A 84 12.61 10.74 -3.17
CA GLN A 84 12.33 11.65 -4.28
C GLN A 84 11.52 10.97 -5.40
N PRO A 85 10.53 11.68 -5.99
CA PRO A 85 9.78 11.16 -7.12
C PRO A 85 10.69 10.76 -8.28
N TYR A 86 10.53 9.53 -8.77
CA TYR A 86 11.20 9.09 -9.98
C TYR A 86 10.45 9.61 -11.22
N ALA A 87 11.12 10.37 -12.08
CA ALA A 87 10.57 10.75 -13.38
C ALA A 87 10.63 9.55 -14.33
N SER A 88 9.50 8.87 -14.54
CA SER A 88 9.43 7.77 -15.50
C SER A 88 9.56 8.28 -16.94
N PRO A 89 10.41 7.65 -17.78
CA PRO A 89 10.49 7.97 -19.20
C PRO A 89 9.26 7.46 -20.00
N VAL A 90 8.40 6.67 -19.36
CA VAL A 90 7.17 6.10 -19.95
C VAL A 90 5.96 6.77 -19.31
N ASN A 91 4.95 7.09 -20.12
CA ASN A 91 3.66 7.62 -19.68
C ASN A 91 2.84 6.54 -18.94
N CYS A 92 3.24 6.20 -17.72
CA CYS A 92 2.54 5.29 -16.83
C CYS A 92 1.96 6.08 -15.65
N ARG A 93 0.66 5.91 -15.37
CA ARG A 93 -0.03 6.67 -14.30
C ARG A 93 0.40 6.24 -12.89
N LEU A 94 0.90 5.02 -12.73
CA LEU A 94 1.45 4.50 -11.47
C LEU A 94 2.78 3.80 -11.75
N ILE A 95 3.85 4.25 -11.11
CA ILE A 95 5.22 3.77 -11.34
C ILE A 95 5.85 3.14 -10.09
N GLY A 96 5.03 2.91 -9.05
CA GLY A 96 5.45 2.50 -7.72
C GLY A 96 5.27 3.62 -6.68
N GLY A 97 5.77 3.38 -5.48
CA GLY A 97 5.61 4.26 -4.32
C GLY A 97 5.07 3.51 -3.11
N ALA A 98 4.60 4.27 -2.10
CA ALA A 98 3.88 3.70 -0.97
C ALA A 98 2.41 3.47 -1.35
N ILE A 99 1.95 2.23 -1.16
CA ILE A 99 0.57 1.82 -1.45
C ILE A 99 0.05 1.05 -0.24
N GLY A 100 -1.14 1.42 0.22
CA GLY A 100 -1.75 0.87 1.41
C GLY A 100 -3.01 1.63 1.77
N TYR A 101 -3.31 1.70 3.06
CA TYR A 101 -4.47 2.41 3.59
C TYR A 101 -4.05 3.30 4.76
N VAL A 102 -4.86 4.33 5.01
CA VAL A 102 -4.79 5.18 6.21
C VAL A 102 -6.10 4.97 6.95
N SER A 103 -6.02 4.53 8.22
CA SER A 103 -7.21 4.30 9.03
C SER A 103 -7.89 5.62 9.41
N TYR A 104 -9.16 5.55 9.78
CA TYR A 104 -9.89 6.73 10.26
C TYR A 104 -9.22 7.35 11.50
N ASP A 105 -8.81 6.52 12.46
CA ASP A 105 -8.15 6.98 13.70
C ASP A 105 -6.76 7.58 13.48
N ALA A 106 -6.17 7.46 12.28
CA ALA A 106 -4.94 8.19 11.96
C ALA A 106 -5.10 9.71 12.11
N ILE A 107 -6.33 10.25 12.03
CA ILE A 107 -6.58 11.67 12.30
C ILE A 107 -6.05 12.13 13.68
N ARG A 108 -5.95 11.20 14.65
CA ARG A 108 -5.48 11.47 16.02
C ARG A 108 -3.99 11.84 16.10
N TYR A 109 -3.21 11.62 15.04
CA TYR A 109 -1.83 12.12 14.95
C TYR A 109 -1.78 13.64 14.72
N TRP A 110 -2.82 14.21 14.11
CA TRP A 110 -2.85 15.64 13.75
C TRP A 110 -3.84 16.44 14.59
N GLU A 111 -4.89 15.79 15.10
CA GLU A 111 -5.97 16.45 15.84
C GLU A 111 -6.23 15.78 17.18
N ARG A 112 -6.51 16.59 18.21
CA ARG A 112 -6.84 16.07 19.53
C ARG A 112 -8.32 15.69 19.59
N LEU A 113 -8.59 14.40 19.55
CA LEU A 113 -9.93 13.84 19.72
C LEU A 113 -10.11 13.20 21.10
N PRO A 114 -11.33 13.16 21.66
CA PRO A 114 -11.60 12.45 22.90
C PRO A 114 -11.50 10.92 22.69
N GLU A 115 -11.14 10.21 23.76
CA GLU A 115 -11.03 8.74 23.80
C GLU A 115 -12.27 8.16 24.49
N ILE A 116 -13.34 8.00 23.71
CA ILE A 116 -14.65 7.53 24.20
C ILE A 116 -15.02 6.18 23.56
N ALA A 117 -14.61 5.97 22.32
CA ALA A 117 -14.76 4.69 21.64
C ALA A 117 -13.65 3.73 22.06
N GLU A 118 -13.99 2.45 22.15
CA GLU A 118 -13.02 1.36 22.35
C GLU A 118 -12.27 1.10 21.04
N ASP A 119 -10.95 0.94 21.11
CA ASP A 119 -10.12 0.47 19.98
C ASP A 119 -10.11 -1.07 20.02
N ASP A 120 -11.02 -1.68 19.25
CA ASP A 120 -11.27 -3.12 19.22
C ASP A 120 -10.55 -3.84 18.06
N LEU A 121 -9.74 -3.12 17.29
CA LEU A 121 -8.99 -3.65 16.16
C LEU A 121 -7.50 -3.68 16.49
N ASP A 122 -6.82 -4.80 16.21
CA ASP A 122 -5.37 -4.99 16.41
C ASP A 122 -4.54 -4.55 15.20
#